data_AF-A0A377PEH4-F1
#
_entry.id   AF-A0A377PEH4-F1
#
_cell.length_a   1.000
_cell.length_b   1.000
_cell.length_c   1.000
_cell.angle_alpha   90.00
_cell.angle_beta   90.00
_cell.angle_gamma   90.00
#
_symmetry.space_group_name_H-M   'P 1'
#
loop_
_entity.id
_entity.type
_entity.pdbx_description
1 polymer ?
#
loop_
_entity_poly.entity_id
_entity_poly.type
_entity_poly.pdbx_seq_one_letter_code
_entity_poly.pdbx_strand_id
1 'polypeptide(L)'
;MTNSTDTSVLPAFLQRCQHIATSETLSPEQKRHFLALEAENALPYPNLPPEARQALDENVICDMFEGHAPYKPRYVLPDYVKFLSQGSEYLELEPAQDFDDALNMLCILYHHVPSVTSMPVFLGHLDSLLLPYVGILTENELYIRIKRFWRYLDRTLPDAFMHANIGPKDNLLTRLILRVDAELKQVAPNLTFIYDPQITPESLLLQAAKNICECSKPHIANGPVHDNIFTKGGYGIGQLLQFSATCRRRKHASSY
;
A
#
# COMPACT_ATOMS: atom_id res chain seq x y z
N MET A 1 30.05 -17.73 -30.04
CA MET A 1 29.43 -16.89 -31.08
C MET A 1 28.55 -15.87 -30.39
N THR A 2 29.09 -14.68 -30.13
CA THR A 2 28.33 -13.55 -29.61
C THR A 2 27.57 -12.93 -30.76
N ASN A 3 26.29 -13.30 -30.92
CA ASN A 3 25.39 -12.57 -31.81
C ASN A 3 25.14 -11.18 -31.21
N SER A 4 26.02 -10.23 -31.52
CA SER A 4 25.72 -8.81 -31.36
C SER A 4 24.70 -8.43 -32.43
N THR A 5 23.42 -8.65 -32.12
CA THR A 5 22.32 -8.03 -32.88
C THR A 5 22.48 -6.52 -32.77
N ASP A 6 22.83 -5.89 -33.89
CA ASP A 6 22.87 -4.44 -34.03
C ASP A 6 21.48 -3.86 -33.76
N THR A 7 21.33 -3.23 -32.60
CA THR A 7 20.05 -2.69 -32.12
C THR A 7 19.62 -1.44 -32.88
N SER A 8 20.49 -0.84 -33.71
CA SER A 8 20.22 0.40 -34.44
C SER A 8 19.11 0.28 -35.51
N VAL A 9 18.71 -0.94 -35.87
CA VAL A 9 17.70 -1.22 -36.91
C VAL A 9 16.28 -1.45 -36.34
N LEU A 10 16.14 -1.57 -35.01
CA LEU A 10 14.84 -1.81 -34.38
C LEU A 10 14.05 -0.50 -34.19
N PRO A 11 12.70 -0.51 -34.32
CA PRO A 11 11.85 0.57 -33.84
C PRO A 11 12.19 0.95 -32.38
N ALA A 12 12.11 2.24 -32.04
CA ALA A 12 12.54 2.76 -30.73
C ALA A 12 11.94 2.00 -29.53
N PHE A 13 10.69 1.55 -29.65
CA PHE A 13 10.03 0.69 -28.67
C PHE A 13 10.78 -0.65 -28.46
N LEU A 14 11.09 -1.37 -29.54
CA LEU A 14 11.79 -2.66 -29.46
C LEU A 14 13.21 -2.52 -28.92
N GLN A 15 13.89 -1.40 -29.18
CA GLN A 15 15.20 -1.10 -28.57
C GLN A 15 15.09 -0.97 -27.05
N ARG A 16 14.09 -0.24 -26.53
CA ARG A 16 13.86 -0.10 -25.08
C ARG A 16 13.50 -1.44 -24.45
N CYS A 17 12.62 -2.22 -25.07
CA CYS A 17 12.28 -3.57 -24.59
C CYS A 17 13.51 -4.48 -24.55
N GLN A 18 14.37 -4.45 -25.58
CA GLN A 18 15.59 -5.24 -25.61
C GLN A 18 16.55 -4.83 -24.49
N HIS A 19 16.74 -3.52 -24.27
CA HIS A 19 17.57 -3.01 -23.18
C HIS A 19 17.09 -3.52 -21.81
N ILE A 20 15.78 -3.50 -21.56
CA ILE A 20 15.20 -4.04 -20.32
C ILE A 20 15.46 -5.55 -20.22
N ALA A 21 15.18 -6.31 -21.29
CA ALA A 21 15.31 -7.76 -21.29
C ALA A 21 16.76 -8.22 -21.04
N THR A 22 17.73 -7.54 -21.63
CA THR A 22 19.16 -7.89 -21.52
C THR A 22 19.88 -7.21 -20.37
N SER A 23 19.23 -6.34 -19.59
CA SER A 23 19.88 -5.65 -18.47
C SER A 23 20.42 -6.64 -17.42
N GLU A 24 21.65 -6.43 -16.97
CA GLU A 24 22.30 -7.23 -15.92
C GLU A 24 22.00 -6.71 -14.51
N THR A 25 21.49 -5.48 -14.39
CA THR A 25 21.22 -4.81 -13.10
C THR A 25 19.77 -4.95 -12.65
N LEU A 26 18.87 -5.38 -13.53
CA LEU A 26 17.45 -5.56 -13.22
C LEU A 26 17.15 -7.01 -12.82
N SER A 27 16.39 -7.18 -11.74
CA SER A 27 15.80 -8.46 -11.38
C SER A 27 14.75 -8.91 -12.40
N PRO A 28 14.42 -10.21 -12.49
CA PRO A 28 13.33 -10.69 -13.36
C PRO A 28 11.99 -9.97 -13.14
N GLU A 29 11.68 -9.62 -11.89
CA GLU A 29 10.46 -8.89 -11.54
C GLU A 29 10.48 -7.45 -12.06
N GLN A 30 11.60 -6.74 -11.88
CA GLN A 30 11.78 -5.38 -12.40
C GLN A 30 11.71 -5.38 -13.93
N LYS A 31 12.31 -6.36 -14.60
CA LYS A 31 12.23 -6.51 -16.06
C LYS A 31 10.78 -6.67 -16.52
N ARG A 32 10.02 -7.58 -15.88
CA ARG A 32 8.60 -7.78 -16.16
C ARG A 32 7.80 -6.49 -15.99
N HIS A 33 8.04 -5.75 -14.90
CA HIS A 33 7.39 -4.48 -14.63
C HIS A 33 7.69 -3.43 -15.72
N PHE A 34 8.96 -3.18 -16.02
CA PHE A 34 9.35 -2.18 -17.02
C PHE A 34 8.90 -2.56 -18.45
N LEU A 35 8.92 -3.85 -18.80
CA LEU A 35 8.36 -4.30 -20.09
C LEU A 35 6.86 -4.03 -20.18
N ALA A 36 6.12 -4.22 -19.09
CA ALA A 36 4.70 -3.89 -19.05
C ALA A 36 4.45 -2.37 -19.21
N LEU A 37 5.28 -1.52 -18.59
CA LEU A 37 5.21 -0.06 -18.75
C LEU A 37 5.52 0.37 -20.20
N GLU A 38 6.51 -0.23 -20.85
CA GLU A 38 6.79 0.05 -22.26
C GLU A 38 5.61 -0.34 -23.15
N ALA A 39 4.99 -1.50 -22.89
CA ALA A 39 3.81 -1.94 -23.63
C ALA A 39 2.61 -1.00 -23.42
N GLU A 40 2.41 -0.50 -22.21
CA GLU A 40 1.39 0.49 -21.89
C GLU A 40 1.64 1.81 -22.62
N ASN A 41 2.88 2.31 -22.60
CA ASN A 41 3.26 3.56 -23.26
C ASN A 41 3.29 3.47 -24.80
N ALA A 42 3.26 2.26 -25.36
CA ALA A 42 3.08 2.06 -26.79
C ALA A 42 1.62 2.29 -27.24
N LEU A 43 0.66 2.30 -26.31
CA LEU A 43 -0.73 2.63 -26.60
C LEU A 43 -0.89 4.14 -26.82
N PRO A 44 -1.91 4.58 -27.60
CA PRO A 44 -2.16 5.99 -27.83
C PRO A 44 -2.47 6.73 -26.53
N TYR A 45 -1.87 7.90 -26.35
CA TYR A 45 -2.21 8.80 -25.26
C TYR A 45 -3.66 9.30 -25.40
N PRO A 46 -4.38 9.58 -24.30
CA PRO A 46 -5.74 10.11 -24.39
C PRO A 46 -5.80 11.42 -25.17
N ASN A 47 -6.86 11.62 -25.94
CA ASN A 47 -7.05 12.89 -26.66
C ASN A 47 -7.24 14.03 -25.65
N LEU A 48 -6.31 14.98 -25.66
CA LEU A 48 -6.38 16.19 -24.84
C LEU A 48 -6.88 17.37 -25.67
N PRO A 49 -7.69 18.29 -25.09
CA PRO A 49 -7.93 19.60 -25.69
C PRO A 49 -6.61 20.34 -25.97
N PRO A 50 -6.53 21.21 -27.00
CA PRO A 50 -5.28 21.89 -27.36
C PRO A 50 -4.62 22.66 -26.22
N GLU A 51 -5.41 23.33 -25.39
CA GLU A 51 -4.92 24.07 -24.22
C GLU A 51 -4.29 23.15 -23.17
N ALA A 52 -4.89 21.98 -22.92
CA ALA A 52 -4.34 20.99 -21.99
C ALA A 52 -3.07 20.33 -22.55
N ARG A 53 -3.02 20.08 -23.87
CA ARG A 53 -1.80 19.60 -24.54
C ARG A 53 -0.67 20.62 -24.39
N GLN A 54 -0.92 21.88 -24.70
CA GLN A 54 0.06 22.95 -24.56
C GLN A 54 0.55 23.07 -23.10
N ALA A 55 -0.38 23.06 -22.13
CA ALA A 55 -0.02 23.13 -20.72
C ALA A 55 0.84 21.93 -20.26
N LEU A 56 0.58 20.72 -20.78
CA LEU A 56 1.39 19.54 -20.47
C LEU A 56 2.78 19.64 -21.11
N ASP A 57 2.85 20.05 -22.39
CA ASP A 57 4.11 20.19 -23.13
C ASP A 57 5.01 21.31 -22.54
N GLU A 58 4.40 22.37 -22.00
CA GLU A 58 5.07 23.47 -21.28
C GLU A 58 5.36 23.15 -19.81
N ASN A 59 5.00 21.95 -19.32
CA ASN A 59 5.12 21.53 -17.91
C ASN A 59 4.36 22.41 -16.90
N VAL A 60 3.30 23.10 -17.35
CA VAL A 60 2.35 23.81 -16.48
C VAL A 60 1.47 22.82 -15.70
N ILE A 61 1.12 21.70 -16.35
CA ILE A 61 0.48 20.55 -15.71
C ILE A 61 1.36 19.31 -15.88
N CYS A 62 1.20 18.33 -14.99
CA CYS A 62 1.92 17.06 -15.01
C CYS A 62 0.92 15.92 -14.87
N ASP A 63 1.03 14.91 -15.74
CA ASP A 63 0.22 13.70 -15.69
C ASP A 63 0.81 12.62 -14.76
N MET A 64 1.76 13.03 -13.92
CA MET A 64 2.47 12.18 -12.95
C MET A 64 3.31 11.06 -13.60
N PHE A 65 3.49 11.08 -14.93
CA PHE A 65 4.22 10.06 -15.68
C PHE A 65 3.69 8.64 -15.46
N GLU A 66 2.38 8.49 -15.27
CA GLU A 66 1.73 7.19 -15.00
C GLU A 66 1.52 6.32 -16.24
N GLY A 67 1.85 6.85 -17.42
CA GLY A 67 1.75 6.15 -18.69
C GLY A 67 0.54 6.55 -19.51
N HIS A 68 0.50 6.06 -20.75
CA HIS A 68 -0.50 6.48 -21.73
C HIS A 68 -1.87 5.83 -21.54
N ALA A 69 -1.93 4.65 -20.93
CA ALA A 69 -3.15 3.85 -20.86
C ALA A 69 -3.22 3.02 -19.57
N PRO A 70 -3.30 3.69 -18.40
CA PRO A 70 -3.28 3.00 -17.11
C PRO A 70 -4.47 2.05 -16.99
N TYR A 71 -4.17 0.76 -16.78
CA TYR A 71 -5.16 -0.32 -16.63
C TYR A 71 -5.33 -0.75 -15.16
N LYS A 72 -4.63 -0.09 -14.24
CA LYS A 72 -4.68 -0.35 -12.80
C LYS A 72 -5.21 0.90 -12.09
N PRO A 73 -6.00 0.73 -11.03
CA PRO A 73 -6.32 1.85 -10.14
C PRO A 73 -5.04 2.39 -9.51
N ARG A 74 -4.99 3.70 -9.25
CA ARG A 74 -3.86 4.32 -8.55
C ARG A 74 -3.78 3.86 -7.10
N TYR A 75 -4.89 3.98 -6.38
CA TYR A 75 -5.05 3.58 -4.98
C TYR A 75 -6.30 2.75 -4.77
N VAL A 76 -6.14 1.65 -4.04
CA VAL A 76 -7.24 0.78 -3.61
C VAL A 76 -7.15 0.63 -2.10
N LEU A 77 -8.30 0.69 -1.44
CA LEU A 77 -8.44 0.35 -0.02
C LEU A 77 -9.29 -0.93 0.06
N PRO A 78 -8.65 -2.11 0.03
CA PRO A 78 -9.37 -3.36 0.22
C PRO A 78 -10.06 -3.40 1.58
N ASP A 79 -11.22 -4.04 1.63
CA ASP A 79 -11.91 -4.33 2.89
C ASP A 79 -11.25 -5.57 3.53
N TYR A 80 -10.11 -5.35 4.20
CA TYR A 80 -9.35 -6.40 4.85
C TYR A 80 -10.13 -7.09 5.97
N VAL A 81 -11.07 -6.38 6.62
CA VAL A 81 -11.94 -6.97 7.64
C VAL A 81 -12.82 -8.03 6.99
N LYS A 82 -13.47 -7.69 5.86
CA LYS A 82 -14.28 -8.64 5.10
C LYS A 82 -13.44 -9.84 4.66
N PHE A 83 -12.26 -9.60 4.09
CA PHE A 83 -11.37 -10.67 3.63
C PHE A 83 -10.97 -11.63 4.76
N LEU A 84 -10.49 -11.12 5.90
CA LEU A 84 -10.11 -11.98 7.03
C LEU A 84 -11.32 -12.73 7.62
N SER A 85 -12.51 -12.11 7.64
CA SER A 85 -13.72 -12.73 8.18
C SER A 85 -14.39 -13.77 7.26
N GLN A 86 -14.13 -13.73 5.96
CA GLN A 86 -14.81 -14.56 4.96
C GLN A 86 -13.86 -15.48 4.19
N GLY A 87 -12.56 -15.24 4.24
CA GLY A 87 -11.61 -15.90 3.36
C GLY A 87 -11.76 -15.43 1.90
N SER A 88 -11.29 -16.26 0.99
CA SER A 88 -11.41 -16.07 -0.45
C SER A 88 -11.42 -17.41 -1.17
N GLU A 89 -12.55 -17.76 -1.78
CA GLU A 89 -12.67 -18.96 -2.63
C GLU A 89 -11.64 -18.94 -3.77
N TYR A 90 -11.41 -17.78 -4.39
CA TYR A 90 -10.43 -17.63 -5.46
C TYR A 90 -8.98 -17.91 -5.01
N LEU A 91 -8.66 -17.58 -3.75
CA LEU A 91 -7.32 -17.82 -3.20
C LEU A 91 -7.26 -19.14 -2.42
N GLU A 92 -8.35 -19.90 -2.37
CA GLU A 92 -8.49 -21.12 -1.57
C GLU A 92 -8.14 -20.89 -0.09
N LEU A 93 -8.55 -19.74 0.46
CA LEU A 93 -8.32 -19.36 1.85
C LEU A 93 -9.64 -19.38 2.62
N GLU A 94 -9.68 -20.15 3.70
CA GLU A 94 -10.76 -20.13 4.69
C GLU A 94 -10.71 -18.85 5.53
N PRO A 95 -11.78 -18.49 6.26
CA PRO A 95 -11.76 -17.39 7.23
C PRO A 95 -10.63 -17.56 8.27
N ALA A 96 -9.95 -16.46 8.61
CA ALA A 96 -8.90 -16.46 9.62
C ALA A 96 -9.47 -16.91 10.98
N GLN A 97 -8.82 -17.86 11.64
CA GLN A 97 -9.21 -18.34 12.97
C GLN A 97 -8.38 -17.69 14.07
N ASP A 98 -7.12 -17.38 13.79
CA ASP A 98 -6.18 -16.82 14.75
C ASP A 98 -5.25 -15.75 14.16
N PHE A 99 -4.32 -15.27 14.99
CA PHE A 99 -3.40 -14.20 14.62
C PHE A 99 -2.42 -14.62 13.51
N ASP A 100 -2.01 -15.88 13.51
CA ASP A 100 -1.05 -16.41 12.54
C ASP A 100 -1.73 -16.60 11.17
N ASP A 101 -2.98 -17.06 11.15
CA ASP A 101 -3.84 -17.05 9.95
C ASP A 101 -3.99 -15.63 9.40
N ALA A 102 -4.36 -14.67 10.26
CA ALA A 102 -4.59 -13.30 9.83
C ALA A 102 -3.34 -12.67 9.21
N LEU A 103 -2.15 -12.86 9.81
CA LEU A 103 -0.89 -12.40 9.24
C LEU A 103 -0.58 -13.08 7.90
N ASN A 104 -0.72 -14.40 7.82
CA ASN A 104 -0.45 -15.16 6.60
C ASN A 104 -1.36 -14.71 5.45
N MET A 105 -2.68 -14.63 5.72
CA MET A 105 -3.67 -14.20 4.74
C MET A 105 -3.41 -12.78 4.24
N LEU A 106 -3.02 -11.85 5.12
CA LEU A 106 -2.65 -10.49 4.69
C LEU A 106 -1.40 -10.52 3.81
N CYS A 107 -0.36 -11.27 4.17
CA CYS A 107 0.82 -11.45 3.33
C CYS A 107 0.45 -11.93 1.93
N ILE A 108 -0.46 -12.91 1.81
CA ILE A 108 -0.93 -13.40 0.52
C ILE A 108 -1.68 -12.31 -0.22
N LEU A 109 -2.73 -11.74 0.38
CA LEU A 109 -3.62 -10.79 -0.30
C LEU A 109 -2.86 -9.56 -0.80
N TYR A 110 -1.85 -9.08 -0.06
CA TYR A 110 -1.05 -7.93 -0.47
C TYR A 110 -0.41 -8.06 -1.86
N HIS A 111 -0.03 -9.26 -2.29
CA HIS A 111 0.50 -9.50 -3.65
C HIS A 111 -0.59 -9.50 -4.73
N HIS A 112 -1.86 -9.46 -4.35
CA HIS A 112 -3.02 -9.40 -5.24
C HIS A 112 -3.71 -8.04 -5.25
N VAL A 113 -3.31 -7.09 -4.40
CA VAL A 113 -3.90 -5.75 -4.38
C VAL A 113 -3.29 -4.91 -5.51
N PRO A 114 -4.10 -4.47 -6.49
CA PRO A 114 -3.58 -3.67 -7.59
C PRO A 114 -3.33 -2.22 -7.15
N SER A 115 -2.32 -1.61 -7.75
CA SER A 115 -2.04 -0.19 -7.64
C SER A 115 -1.23 0.27 -8.87
N VAL A 116 -0.95 1.57 -8.97
CA VAL A 116 -0.04 2.11 -9.99
C VAL A 116 1.36 1.48 -9.91
N THR A 117 1.86 1.18 -8.70
CA THR A 117 3.17 0.52 -8.48
C THR A 117 3.11 -0.99 -8.60
N SER A 118 1.91 -1.58 -8.75
CA SER A 118 1.66 -3.02 -8.64
C SER A 118 1.93 -3.62 -7.24
N MET A 119 2.01 -2.76 -6.22
CA MET A 119 2.16 -3.13 -4.80
C MET A 119 1.07 -2.45 -3.95
N PRO A 120 0.63 -3.04 -2.82
CA PRO A 120 -0.45 -2.46 -2.02
C PRO A 120 -0.02 -1.12 -1.44
N VAL A 121 -0.86 -0.11 -1.67
CA VAL A 121 -0.62 1.22 -1.13
C VAL A 121 -1.19 1.38 0.28
N PHE A 122 -2.31 0.71 0.59
CA PHE A 122 -2.91 0.74 1.92
C PHE A 122 -2.90 -0.66 2.54
N LEU A 123 -2.33 -0.81 3.73
CA LEU A 123 -2.24 -2.08 4.46
C LEU A 123 -3.36 -2.29 5.49
N GLY A 124 -4.27 -1.33 5.65
CA GLY A 124 -5.30 -1.39 6.68
C GLY A 124 -4.94 -0.66 7.96
N HIS A 125 -5.93 -0.60 8.85
CA HIS A 125 -5.79 -0.19 10.25
C HIS A 125 -5.27 -1.38 11.05
N LEU A 126 -3.97 -1.69 10.91
CA LEU A 126 -3.38 -2.99 11.29
C LEU A 126 -3.62 -3.35 12.76
N ASP A 127 -3.58 -2.38 13.66
CA ASP A 127 -3.85 -2.60 15.08
C ASP A 127 -5.27 -3.12 15.29
N SER A 128 -6.27 -2.42 14.76
CA SER A 128 -7.69 -2.75 14.93
C SER A 128 -8.11 -3.95 14.09
N LEU A 129 -7.47 -4.15 12.94
CA LEU A 129 -7.69 -5.26 12.02
C LEU A 129 -7.25 -6.59 12.63
N LEU A 130 -6.08 -6.61 13.28
CA LEU A 130 -5.50 -7.83 13.85
C LEU A 130 -5.96 -8.08 15.30
N LEU A 131 -6.47 -7.07 16.00
CA LEU A 131 -6.89 -7.17 17.41
C LEU A 131 -7.86 -8.34 17.69
N PRO A 132 -8.89 -8.62 16.86
CA PRO A 132 -9.81 -9.73 17.10
C PRO A 132 -9.15 -11.11 17.10
N TYR A 133 -7.98 -11.23 16.48
CA TYR A 133 -7.30 -12.51 16.24
C TYR A 133 -6.20 -12.80 17.28
N VAL A 134 -5.91 -11.88 18.20
CA VAL A 134 -4.84 -12.02 19.22
C VAL A 134 -5.01 -13.26 20.10
N GLY A 135 -6.24 -13.60 20.46
CA GLY A 135 -6.55 -14.79 21.27
C GLY A 135 -5.81 -14.79 22.62
N ILE A 136 -5.10 -15.90 22.90
CA ILE A 136 -4.38 -16.13 24.16
C ILE A 136 -2.90 -15.71 24.12
N LEU A 137 -2.44 -15.12 23.00
CA LEU A 137 -1.04 -14.79 22.80
C LEU A 137 -0.57 -13.73 23.80
N THR A 138 0.63 -13.95 24.34
CA THR A 138 1.30 -12.97 25.19
C THR A 138 1.85 -11.80 24.38
N GLU A 139 2.13 -10.68 25.05
CA GLU A 139 2.77 -9.52 24.42
C GLU A 139 4.09 -9.89 23.71
N ASN A 140 4.91 -10.74 24.33
CA ASN A 140 6.19 -11.14 23.75
C ASN A 140 6.00 -11.99 22.47
N GLU A 141 5.01 -12.88 22.47
CA GLU A 141 4.67 -13.69 21.30
C GLU A 141 4.14 -12.85 20.14
N LEU A 142 3.31 -11.85 20.43
CA LEU A 142 2.83 -10.88 19.45
C LEU A 142 3.97 -10.01 18.92
N TYR A 143 4.85 -9.52 19.80
CA TYR A 143 6.01 -8.72 19.41
C TYR A 143 6.90 -9.46 18.40
N ILE A 144 7.21 -10.74 18.63
CA ILE A 144 8.02 -11.54 17.70
C ILE A 144 7.34 -11.65 16.33
N ARG A 145 6.02 -11.87 16.30
CA ARG A 145 5.24 -12.01 15.07
C ARG A 145 5.14 -10.71 14.30
N ILE A 146 4.78 -9.61 14.96
CA ILE A 146 4.70 -8.27 14.36
C ILE A 146 6.06 -7.86 13.81
N LYS A 147 7.15 -8.13 14.54
CA LYS A 147 8.52 -7.83 14.09
C LYS A 147 8.90 -8.61 12.82
N ARG A 148 8.49 -9.87 12.70
CA ARG A 148 8.69 -10.67 11.49
C ARG A 148 7.84 -10.16 10.33
N PHE A 149 6.58 -9.82 10.60
CA PHE A 149 5.67 -9.24 9.62
C PHE A 149 6.18 -7.90 9.09
N TRP A 150 6.66 -7.00 9.95
CA TRP A 150 7.25 -5.72 9.54
C TRP A 150 8.45 -5.92 8.61
N ARG A 151 9.34 -6.86 8.95
CA ARG A 151 10.47 -7.23 8.10
C ARG A 151 10.03 -7.80 6.75
N TYR A 152 9.00 -8.63 6.74
CA TYR A 152 8.44 -9.16 5.52
C TYR A 152 7.92 -8.05 4.60
N LEU A 153 7.14 -7.10 5.14
CA LEU A 153 6.62 -5.96 4.39
C LEU A 153 7.74 -5.17 3.71
N ASP A 154 8.75 -4.75 4.46
CA ASP A 154 9.88 -3.96 3.94
C ASP A 154 10.76 -4.73 2.93
N ARG A 155 10.81 -6.06 3.00
CA ARG A 155 11.66 -6.90 2.14
C ARG A 155 10.97 -7.41 0.89
N THR A 156 9.63 -7.45 0.88
CA THR A 156 8.85 -8.03 -0.23
C THR A 156 7.97 -7.01 -0.93
N LEU A 157 7.64 -5.89 -0.27
CA LEU A 157 6.80 -4.82 -0.80
C LEU A 157 7.52 -3.47 -0.62
N PRO A 158 8.70 -3.24 -1.22
CA PRO A 158 9.49 -2.02 -1.04
C PRO A 158 8.91 -0.85 -1.84
N ASP A 159 7.66 -0.47 -1.53
CA ASP A 159 6.96 0.65 -2.14
C ASP A 159 6.95 1.84 -1.17
N ALA A 160 7.46 2.99 -1.63
CA ALA A 160 7.45 4.24 -0.88
C ALA A 160 6.03 4.75 -0.61
N PHE A 161 5.01 4.24 -1.31
CA PHE A 161 3.61 4.58 -1.07
C PHE A 161 2.91 3.61 -0.12
N MET A 162 3.51 2.48 0.28
CA MET A 162 2.85 1.53 1.18
C MET A 162 2.64 2.10 2.59
N HIS A 163 1.39 2.19 3.04
CA HIS A 163 0.97 2.79 4.30
C HIS A 163 0.20 1.83 5.21
N ALA A 164 0.69 1.67 6.44
CA ALA A 164 -0.06 1.12 7.55
C ALA A 164 -0.72 2.24 8.36
N ASN A 165 -1.95 2.02 8.82
CA ASN A 165 -2.63 2.92 9.75
C ASN A 165 -2.78 2.24 11.12
N ILE A 166 -2.73 3.02 12.19
CA ILE A 166 -2.98 2.59 13.56
C ILE A 166 -3.72 3.66 14.37
N GLY A 167 -4.29 3.26 15.51
CA GLY A 167 -5.03 4.17 16.39
C GLY A 167 -6.46 4.44 15.89
N PRO A 168 -7.20 5.38 16.49
CA PRO A 168 -6.81 6.26 17.61
C PRO A 168 -6.88 5.62 19.00
N LYS A 169 -7.41 4.41 19.11
CA LYS A 169 -7.57 3.70 20.38
C LYS A 169 -6.23 3.19 20.89
N ASP A 170 -6.04 3.28 22.21
CA ASP A 170 -4.92 2.63 22.87
C ASP A 170 -5.21 1.13 23.03
N ASN A 171 -4.41 0.31 22.37
CA ASN A 171 -4.45 -1.14 22.47
C ASN A 171 -3.03 -1.72 22.35
N LEU A 172 -2.90 -2.98 22.75
CA LEU A 172 -1.62 -3.71 22.77
C LEU A 172 -0.90 -3.66 21.42
N LEU A 173 -1.63 -3.89 20.33
CA LEU A 173 -1.05 -3.93 18.98
C LEU A 173 -0.58 -2.55 18.51
N THR A 174 -1.30 -1.47 18.84
CA THR A 174 -0.88 -0.09 18.54
C THR A 174 0.49 0.19 19.14
N ARG A 175 0.67 -0.13 20.43
CA ARG A 175 1.94 0.08 21.15
C ARG A 175 3.05 -0.82 20.63
N LEU A 176 2.75 -2.07 20.32
CA LEU A 176 3.73 -3.02 19.77
C LEU A 176 4.18 -2.64 18.37
N ILE A 177 3.27 -2.21 17.50
CA ILE A 177 3.60 -1.74 16.15
C ILE A 177 4.51 -0.51 16.23
N LEU A 178 4.18 0.47 17.08
CA LEU A 178 5.06 1.61 17.34
C LEU A 178 6.44 1.15 17.82
N ARG A 179 6.51 0.25 18.79
CA ARG A 179 7.79 -0.27 19.30
C ARG A 179 8.62 -0.94 18.19
N VAL A 180 8.00 -1.80 17.39
CA VAL A 180 8.65 -2.52 16.29
C VAL A 180 9.14 -1.57 15.22
N ASP A 181 8.33 -0.58 14.82
CA ASP A 181 8.71 0.37 13.77
C ASP A 181 9.92 1.23 14.20
N ALA A 182 9.92 1.74 15.44
CA ALA A 182 11.03 2.52 15.99
C ALA A 182 12.31 1.68 16.17
N GLU A 183 12.17 0.40 16.53
CA GLU A 183 13.32 -0.49 16.68
C GLU A 183 13.95 -0.86 15.32
N LEU A 184 13.12 -1.18 14.33
CA LEU A 184 13.60 -1.66 13.03
C LEU A 184 14.06 -0.54 12.11
N LYS A 185 13.50 0.68 12.25
CA LYS A 185 13.85 1.87 11.45
C LYS A 185 13.82 1.62 9.94
N GLN A 186 12.88 0.79 9.51
CA GLN A 186 12.71 0.41 8.12
C GLN A 186 12.07 1.54 7.31
N VAL A 187 12.39 1.59 6.02
CA VAL A 187 11.84 2.61 5.12
C VAL A 187 10.35 2.36 4.89
N ALA A 188 9.96 1.10 4.67
CA ALA A 188 8.57 0.70 4.47
C ALA A 188 8.08 -0.27 5.58
N PRO A 189 6.76 -0.28 5.89
CA PRO A 189 5.77 0.67 5.41
C PRO A 189 5.96 2.07 6.03
N ASN A 190 5.37 3.07 5.40
CA ASN A 190 5.03 4.30 6.11
C ASN A 190 3.97 3.97 7.17
N LEU A 191 4.05 4.63 8.32
CA LEU A 191 3.13 4.42 9.43
C LEU A 191 2.39 5.72 9.70
N THR A 192 1.06 5.68 9.73
CA THR A 192 0.23 6.81 10.15
C THR A 192 -0.53 6.45 11.42
N PHE A 193 -0.38 7.30 12.44
CA PHE A 193 -1.15 7.25 13.66
C PHE A 193 -2.30 8.24 13.57
N ILE A 194 -3.53 7.73 13.60
CA ILE A 194 -4.73 8.55 13.66
C ILE A 194 -4.89 8.98 15.12
N TYR A 195 -4.84 10.29 15.36
CA TYR A 195 -4.94 10.88 16.68
C TYR A 195 -6.34 11.44 16.92
N ASP A 196 -6.93 11.10 18.08
CA ASP A 196 -8.16 11.73 18.55
C ASP A 196 -7.95 12.23 20.00
N PRO A 197 -7.99 13.55 20.26
CA PRO A 197 -7.74 14.11 21.59
C PRO A 197 -8.74 13.66 22.66
N GLN A 198 -9.92 13.15 22.28
CA GLN A 198 -10.94 12.70 23.24
C GLN A 198 -10.70 11.27 23.73
N ILE A 199 -10.02 10.42 22.94
CA ILE A 199 -9.89 8.98 23.24
C ILE A 199 -8.45 8.47 23.22
N THR A 200 -7.51 9.19 22.61
CA THR A 200 -6.09 8.84 22.65
C THR A 200 -5.48 9.34 23.96
N PRO A 201 -4.96 8.45 24.82
CA PRO A 201 -4.31 8.87 26.06
C PRO A 201 -2.98 9.56 25.77
N GLU A 202 -2.61 10.52 26.62
CA GLU A 202 -1.36 11.27 26.51
C GLU A 202 -0.12 10.37 26.46
N SER A 203 -0.14 9.25 27.20
CA SER A 203 0.96 8.27 27.21
C SER A 203 1.20 7.60 25.84
N LEU A 204 0.14 7.41 25.04
CA LEU A 204 0.26 6.87 23.69
C LEU A 204 0.75 7.94 22.71
N LEU A 205 0.23 9.17 22.82
CA LEU A 205 0.72 10.30 22.02
C LEU A 205 2.20 10.57 22.28
N LEU A 206 2.64 10.51 23.55
CA LEU A 206 4.04 10.66 23.93
C LEU A 206 4.92 9.56 23.33
N GLN A 207 4.43 8.31 23.27
CA GLN A 207 5.14 7.23 22.59
C GLN A 207 5.28 7.52 21.09
N ALA A 208 4.19 7.91 20.42
CA ALA A 208 4.24 8.28 19.00
C ALA A 208 5.21 9.45 18.74
N ALA A 209 5.23 10.46 19.61
CA ALA A 209 6.17 11.58 19.51
C ALA A 209 7.63 11.14 19.69
N LYS A 210 7.92 10.27 20.67
CA LYS A 210 9.27 9.70 20.86
C LYS A 210 9.71 8.88 19.65
N ASN A 211 8.80 8.10 19.08
CA ASN A 211 9.07 7.35 17.85
C ASN A 211 9.43 8.27 16.69
N ILE A 212 8.71 9.39 16.51
CA ILE A 212 9.02 10.36 15.45
C ILE A 212 10.45 10.89 15.60
N CYS A 213 10.87 11.21 16.82
CA CYS A 213 12.25 11.63 17.08
C CYS A 213 13.29 10.53 16.78
N GLU A 214 12.92 9.25 16.90
CA GLU A 214 13.82 8.11 16.77
C GLU A 214 13.94 7.57 15.33
N CYS A 215 12.82 7.55 14.59
CA CYS A 215 12.71 6.92 13.27
C CYS A 215 11.92 7.74 12.23
N SER A 216 11.56 9.00 12.52
CA SER A 216 10.77 9.88 11.64
C SER A 216 9.34 9.39 11.34
N LYS A 217 8.85 8.39 12.07
CA LYS A 217 7.50 7.82 11.97
C LYS A 217 6.92 7.62 13.37
N PRO A 218 5.58 7.59 13.54
CA PRO A 218 4.55 7.70 12.50
C PRO A 218 4.26 9.14 12.05
N HIS A 219 3.62 9.29 10.89
CA HIS A 219 2.88 10.52 10.57
C HIS A 219 1.64 10.63 11.47
N ILE A 220 1.23 11.86 11.82
CA ILE A 220 0.05 12.10 12.67
C ILE A 220 -1.09 12.63 11.81
N ALA A 221 -2.25 11.97 11.87
CA ALA A 221 -3.48 12.39 11.20
C ALA A 221 -4.56 12.78 12.22
N ASN A 222 -5.34 13.82 11.95
CA ASN A 222 -6.37 14.31 12.86
C ASN A 222 -7.68 13.53 12.67
N GLY A 223 -7.93 12.56 13.56
CA GLY A 223 -9.11 11.68 13.53
C GLY A 223 -10.43 12.44 13.46
N PRO A 224 -10.74 13.36 14.41
CA PRO A 224 -11.99 14.12 14.38
C PRO A 224 -12.22 14.91 13.09
N VAL A 225 -11.17 15.51 12.51
CA VAL A 225 -11.29 16.23 11.23
C VAL A 225 -11.65 15.26 10.10
N HIS A 226 -11.01 14.10 10.03
CA HIS A 226 -11.29 13.10 9.00
C HIS A 226 -12.66 12.45 9.18
N ASP A 227 -13.08 12.16 10.41
CA ASP A 227 -14.40 11.63 10.75
C ASP A 227 -15.54 12.59 10.37
N ASN A 228 -15.28 13.89 10.27
CA ASN A 228 -16.26 14.89 9.82
C ASN A 228 -16.35 14.99 8.30
N ILE A 229 -15.29 14.62 7.57
CA ILE A 229 -15.25 14.66 6.09
C ILE A 229 -15.72 13.32 5.51
N PHE A 230 -15.29 12.23 6.12
CA PHE A 230 -15.54 10.86 5.67
C PHE A 230 -16.42 10.13 6.67
N THR A 231 -16.97 8.98 6.27
CA THR A 231 -17.64 8.08 7.22
C THR A 231 -16.69 7.74 8.36
N LYS A 232 -17.11 8.00 9.60
CA LYS A 232 -16.35 7.68 10.80
C LYS A 232 -15.82 6.24 10.78
N GLY A 233 -14.50 6.09 10.91
CA GLY A 233 -13.82 4.80 10.82
C GLY A 233 -13.90 4.07 9.47
N GLY A 234 -14.40 4.74 8.43
CA GLY A 234 -14.59 4.21 7.07
C GLY A 234 -13.59 4.75 6.04
N TYR A 235 -12.50 5.37 6.48
CA TYR A 235 -11.44 5.89 5.61
C TYR A 235 -10.10 5.23 5.91
N GLY A 236 -9.15 5.37 4.99
CA GLY A 236 -7.76 4.99 5.18
C GLY A 236 -6.84 6.05 4.56
N ILE A 237 -5.63 6.13 5.08
CA ILE A 237 -4.57 7.02 4.60
C ILE A 237 -3.62 6.16 3.77
N GLY A 238 -3.65 6.34 2.45
CA GLY A 238 -2.89 5.56 1.49
C GLY A 238 -1.61 6.24 1.00
N GLN A 239 -1.49 7.56 1.10
CA GLN A 239 -0.28 8.28 0.71
C GLN A 239 -0.19 9.59 1.48
N LEU A 240 1.01 10.19 1.54
CA LEU A 240 1.23 11.56 2.00
C LEU A 240 0.15 12.49 1.39
N LEU A 241 -0.80 12.91 2.22
CA LEU A 241 -1.93 13.81 1.89
C LEU A 241 -3.11 13.24 1.06
N GLN A 242 -3.13 11.94 0.70
CA GLN A 242 -4.28 11.36 -0.01
C GLN A 242 -5.12 10.44 0.87
N PHE A 243 -6.39 10.83 1.03
CA PHE A 243 -7.41 10.13 1.78
C PHE A 243 -8.40 9.45 0.84
N SER A 244 -8.72 8.20 1.13
CA SER A 244 -9.72 7.44 0.37
C SER A 244 -10.78 6.91 1.33
N ALA A 245 -12.05 7.04 0.95
CA ALA A 245 -13.17 6.49 1.69
C ALA A 245 -13.56 5.11 1.15
N THR A 246 -13.85 4.16 2.04
CA THR A 246 -14.47 2.89 1.64
C THR A 246 -15.93 3.14 1.26
N CYS A 247 -16.25 3.03 -0.02
CA CYS A 247 -17.62 3.20 -0.49
C CYS A 247 -18.40 1.90 -0.24
N ARG A 248 -19.06 1.78 0.92
CA ARG A 248 -20.05 0.71 1.15
C ARG A 248 -21.30 0.97 0.31
N ARG A 249 -21.33 0.48 -0.93
CA ARG A 249 -22.58 0.39 -1.70
C ARG A 249 -23.58 -0.46 -0.90
N ARG A 250 -24.68 0.16 -0.44
CA ARG A 250 -25.87 -0.59 -0.02
C ARG A 250 -26.30 -1.45 -1.21
N LYS A 251 -26.42 -2.77 -0.98
CA LYS A 251 -26.96 -3.71 -1.95
C LYS A 251 -28.37 -3.25 -2.35
N HIS A 252 -28.53 -2.77 -3.58
CA HIS A 252 -29.70 -3.10 -4.38
C HIS A 252 -29.23 -4.06 -5.45
N ALA A 253 -29.29 -5.35 -5.11
CA ALA A 253 -29.31 -6.39 -6.11
C ALA A 253 -30.66 -6.27 -6.83
N SER A 254 -30.63 -5.78 -8.07
CA SER A 254 -31.63 -6.16 -9.06
C SER A 254 -30.92 -7.12 -9.99
N SER A 255 -31.49 -8.33 -10.07
CA SER A 255 -31.27 -9.37 -11.07
C SER A 255 -30.63 -8.88 -12.38
N TYR A 256 -29.51 -9.49 -12.77
CA TYR A 256 -29.27 -10.22 -14.03
C TYR A 256 -28.03 -11.09 -13.88
#